data_AF-A0A8T5IHE6-F1
#
_entry.id   AF-A0A8T5IHE6-F1
#
_cell.length_a   1.000
_cell.length_b   1.000
_cell.length_c   1.000
_cell.angle_alpha   90.00
_cell.angle_beta   90.00
_cell.angle_gamma   90.00
#
_symmetry.space_group_name_H-M   'P 1'
#
loop_
_entity.id
_entity.type
_entity.pdbx_description
1 polymer ?
#
loop_
_entity_poly.entity_id
_entity_poly.type
_entity_poly.pdbx_seq_one_letter_code
_entity_poly.pdbx_strand_id
1 'polypeptide(L)'
;MKRGLDFWDILAWLVLAGILVWLVLKVTGVINTPVLIQYAPYFGVVYLAGWQIHKLSSVAGEVESLKRFEKETVKQIHEIKTNCVGNHK
;
A
#
# COMPACT_ATOMS: atom_id res chain seq x y z
N MET A 1 3.46 -2.72 -16.89
CA MET A 1 3.96 -1.35 -16.66
C MET A 1 4.90 -1.41 -15.46
N LYS A 2 6.20 -1.13 -15.60
CA LYS A 2 7.17 -1.21 -14.49
C LYS A 2 6.76 -0.16 -13.45
N ARG A 3 6.15 -0.59 -12.34
CA ARG A 3 5.90 0.26 -11.16
C ARG A 3 7.27 0.67 -10.62
N GLY A 4 7.77 1.83 -11.04
CA GLY A 4 8.91 2.45 -10.40
C GLY A 4 8.58 2.64 -8.92
N LEU A 5 9.55 2.39 -8.05
CA LEU A 5 9.44 2.71 -6.63
C LEU A 5 8.94 4.15 -6.50
N ASP A 6 7.71 4.30 -6.03
CA ASP A 6 7.08 5.60 -5.89
C ASP A 6 7.91 6.40 -4.87
N PHE A 7 8.10 7.70 -5.10
CA PHE A 7 8.97 8.54 -4.26
C PHE A 7 8.58 8.42 -2.76
N TRP A 8 7.27 8.29 -2.50
CA TRP A 8 6.69 8.09 -1.18
C TRP A 8 7.06 6.75 -0.54
N ASP A 9 7.19 5.68 -1.32
CA ASP A 9 7.65 4.39 -0.84
C ASP A 9 9.10 4.48 -0.37
N ILE A 10 9.97 5.15 -1.13
CA ILE A 10 11.38 5.36 -0.76
C ILE A 10 11.48 6.17 0.54
N LEU A 11 10.69 7.24 0.66
CA LEU A 11 10.67 8.08 1.86
C LEU A 11 10.19 7.30 3.09
N ALA A 12 9.17 6.45 2.95
CA ALA A 12 8.69 5.59 4.02
C ALA A 12 9.76 4.60 4.50
N TRP A 13 10.45 3.94 3.58
CA TRP A 13 11.56 3.04 3.93
C TRP A 13 12.72 3.76 4.63
N LEU A 14 13.01 4.99 4.21
CA LEU A 14 14.07 5.81 4.80
C LEU A 14 13.72 6.23 6.23
N VAL A 15 12.46 6.64 6.48
CA VAL A 15 11.96 6.93 7.83
C VAL A 15 12.02 5.69 8.72
N LEU A 16 11.58 4.53 8.21
CA LEU A 16 11.62 3.28 8.96
C LEU A 16 13.05 2.88 9.33
N ALA A 17 13.98 2.95 8.37
CA ALA A 17 15.40 2.69 8.61
C ALA A 17 15.99 3.66 9.64
N GLY A 18 15.63 4.95 9.56
CA GLY A 18 16.04 5.97 10.53
C GLY A 18 15.57 5.69 11.95
N ILE A 19 14.31 5.26 12.12
CA ILE A 19 13.78 4.85 13.43
C ILE A 19 14.53 3.63 13.97
N LEU A 20 14.79 2.64 13.12
CA LEU A 20 15.51 1.42 13.48
C LEU A 20 16.94 1.72 13.97
N VAL A 21 17.68 2.53 13.20
CA VAL A 21 19.04 2.95 13.57
C VAL A 21 19.01 3.77 14.86
N TRP A 22 18.06 4.69 15.00
CA TRP A 22 17.89 5.47 16.23
C TRP A 22 17.64 4.58 17.45
N LEU A 23 16.80 3.56 17.32
CA LEU A 23 16.47 2.63 18.39
C LEU A 23 17.69 1.79 18.79
N VAL A 24 18.46 1.29 17.82
CA VAL A 24 19.72 0.56 18.07
C VAL A 24 20.73 1.44 18.80
N LEU A 25 20.93 2.67 18.33
CA LEU A 25 21.86 3.63 18.95
C LEU A 25 21.42 4.02 20.37
N LYS A 26 20.11 4.06 20.63
CA LYS A 26 19.56 4.34 21.96
C LYS A 26 19.70 3.17 22.93
N VAL A 27 19.44 1.94 22.47
CA VAL A 27 19.57 0.72 23.29
C VAL A 27 21.04 0.43 23.61
N THR A 28 21.95 0.70 22.69
CA THR A 28 23.40 0.54 22.89
C THR A 28 24.03 1.65 23.74
N GLY A 29 23.25 2.66 24.14
CA GLY A 29 23.71 3.76 25.00
C GLY A 29 24.68 4.72 24.32
N VAL A 30 24.84 4.64 22.99
CA VAL A 30 25.79 5.44 22.20
C VAL A 30 25.39 6.93 22.17
N ILE A 31 24.10 7.23 22.33
CA ILE A 31 23.56 8.60 22.26
C ILE A 31 22.72 8.94 23.49
N ASN A 32 23.16 9.96 24.22
CA ASN A 32 22.34 10.62 25.23
C ASN A 32 21.50 11.71 24.53
N THR A 33 20.32 11.33 24.04
CA THR A 33 19.51 12.21 23.19
C THR A 33 18.75 13.26 24.02
N PRO A 34 18.88 14.57 23.71
CA PRO A 34 18.08 15.62 24.34
C PRO A 34 16.60 15.39 24.08
N VAL A 35 15.74 15.82 25.01
CA VAL A 35 14.29 15.51 25.07
C VAL A 35 13.58 15.74 23.74
N LEU A 36 13.93 16.80 22.99
CA LEU A 36 13.35 17.11 21.68
C LEU A 36 13.60 16.02 20.62
N ILE A 37 14.80 15.44 20.58
CA ILE A 37 15.17 14.39 19.62
C ILE A 37 14.52 13.05 20.00
N GLN A 38 14.09 12.90 21.26
CA GLN A 38 13.38 11.70 21.70
C GLN A 38 11.99 11.56 21.07
N TYR A 39 11.40 12.66 20.63
CA TYR A 39 10.07 12.64 20.01
C TYR A 39 10.09 12.39 18.50
N ALA A 40 11.25 12.56 17.84
CA ALA A 40 11.37 12.37 16.39
C ALA A 40 10.87 11.00 15.86
N PRO A 41 11.12 9.87 16.55
CA PRO A 41 10.60 8.56 16.12
C PRO A 41 9.08 8.49 16.13
N TYR A 42 8.41 9.19 17.06
CA TYR A 42 6.95 9.17 17.15
C TYR A 42 6.30 9.82 15.93
N PHE A 43 6.84 10.94 15.46
CA PHE A 43 6.39 11.57 14.22
C PHE A 43 6.60 10.66 13.00
N GLY A 44 7.72 9.94 12.97
CA GLY A 44 8.00 8.96 11.93
C GLY A 44 7.01 7.78 11.95
N VAL A 45 6.63 7.29 13.13
CA VAL A 45 5.61 6.22 13.28
C VAL A 45 4.24 6.69 12.80
N VAL A 46 3.82 7.91 13.15
CA VAL A 46 2.54 8.47 12.69
C VAL A 46 2.53 8.62 11.16
N TYR A 47 3.62 9.12 10.58
CA TYR A 47 3.78 9.19 9.12
C TYR A 47 3.67 7.81 8.45
N LEU A 48 4.37 6.80 8.99
CA LEU A 48 4.33 5.43 8.48
C LEU A 48 2.93 4.83 8.54
N ALA A 49 2.18 5.07 9.62
CA ALA A 49 0.79 4.62 9.74
C ALA A 49 -0.10 5.25 8.65
N GLY A 50 0.04 6.55 8.39
CA GLY A 50 -0.66 7.24 7.31
C GLY A 50 -0.30 6.68 5.92
N TRP A 51 0.99 6.44 5.66
CA TRP A 51 1.44 5.85 4.40
C TRP A 51 0.92 4.42 4.19
N GLN A 52 0.90 3.58 5.23
CA GLN A 52 0.35 2.21 5.16
C GLN A 52 -1.15 2.23 4.82
N ILE A 53 -1.93 3.12 5.46
CA ILE A 53 -3.36 3.27 5.18
C ILE A 53 -3.59 3.73 3.73
N HIS A 54 -2.81 4.70 3.26
CA HIS A 54 -2.90 5.18 1.87
C HIS A 54 -2.59 4.06 0.86
N LYS A 55 -1.54 3.28 1.11
CA LYS A 55 -1.16 2.15 0.26
C LYS A 55 -2.23 1.07 0.25
N LEU A 56 -2.82 0.76 1.40
CA LEU A 56 -3.92 -0.19 1.52
C LEU A 56 -5.17 0.27 0.75
N SER A 57 -5.51 1.57 0.84
CA SER A 57 -6.62 2.15 0.09
C SER A 57 -6.41 2.09 -1.42
N SER A 58 -5.19 2.30 -1.89
CA SER A 58 -4.83 2.19 -3.31
C SER A 58 -5.02 0.76 -3.83
N VAL A 59 -4.51 -0.24 -3.08
CA VAL A 59 -4.66 -1.66 -3.42
C VAL A 59 -6.14 -2.09 -3.37
N ALA A 60 -6.91 -1.60 -2.39
CA ALA A 60 -8.34 -1.89 -2.29
C ALA A 60 -9.12 -1.40 -3.52
N GLY A 61 -8.80 -0.20 -4.03
CA GLY A 61 -9.39 0.33 -5.26
C GLY A 61 -9.05 -0.50 -6.50
N GLU A 62 -7.80 -0.97 -6.62
CA GLU A 62 -7.40 -1.89 -7.70
C GLU A 62 -8.19 -3.22 -7.64
N VAL A 63 -8.39 -3.78 -6.45
CA VAL A 63 -9.15 -5.04 -6.26
C VAL A 63 -10.64 -4.85 -6.57
N GLU A 64 -11.22 -3.71 -6.22
CA GLU A 64 -12.63 -3.41 -6.56
C GLU A 64 -12.82 -3.32 -8.08
N SER A 65 -11.88 -2.68 -8.79
CA SER A 65 -11.91 -2.61 -10.25
C SER A 65 -11.83 -3.98 -10.92
N LEU A 66 -11.02 -4.90 -10.37
CA LEU A 66 -10.89 -6.28 -10.84
C LEU A 66 -12.18 -7.08 -10.65
N LYS A 67 -12.85 -6.96 -9.50
CA LYS A 67 -14.15 -7.60 -9.25
C LYS A 67 -15.22 -7.11 -10.22
N ARG A 68 -15.19 -5.82 -10.57
CA ARG A 68 -16.14 -5.24 -11.53
C ARG A 68 -15.89 -5.80 -12.94
N PHE A 69 -14.63 -5.89 -13.35
CA PHE A 69 -14.22 -6.48 -14.62
C PHE A 69 -14.62 -7.94 -14.76
N GLU A 70 -14.42 -8.75 -13.70
CA GLU A 70 -14.87 -10.15 -13.66
C GLU A 70 -16.38 -10.25 -13.87
N LYS A 71 -17.16 -9.43 -13.15
CA LYS A 71 -18.63 -9.43 -13.23
C LYS A 71 -19.15 -9.02 -14.61
N GLU A 72 -18.53 -8.02 -15.24
CA GLU A 72 -18.85 -7.61 -16.61
C GLU A 72 -18.50 -8.71 -17.63
N THR A 73 -17.35 -9.36 -17.48
CA THR A 73 -16.92 -10.45 -18.37
C THR A 73 -17.87 -11.64 -18.28
N VAL A 74 -18.28 -12.04 -17.07
CA VAL A 74 -19.26 -13.12 -16.88
C VAL A 74 -20.61 -12.78 -17.51
N LYS A 75 -21.05 -11.52 -17.41
CA LYS A 75 -22.30 -11.06 -18.02
C LYS A 75 -22.24 -11.13 -19.55
N GLN A 76 -21.14 -10.67 -20.15
CA GLN A 76 -20.95 -10.74 -21.61
C GLN A 76 -20.90 -12.19 -22.11
N ILE A 77 -20.18 -13.08 -21.41
CA ILE A 77 -20.15 -14.51 -21.76
C ILE A 77 -21.55 -15.13 -21.67
N HIS A 78 -22.33 -14.76 -20.66
CA HIS A 78 -23.70 -15.24 -20.51
C HIS A 78 -24.60 -14.78 -21.66
N GLU A 79 -24.54 -13.50 -22.04
CA GLU A 79 -25.29 -12.94 -23.18
C GLU A 79 -24.93 -13.62 -24.50
N ILE A 80 -23.63 -13.85 -24.76
CA ILE A 80 -23.17 -14.58 -25.95
C ILE A 80 -23.73 -16.00 -25.95
N LYS A 81 -23.65 -16.71 -24.82
CA LYS A 81 -24.17 -18.08 -24.69
C LYS A 81 -25.68 -18.12 -24.95
N THR A 82 -26.45 -17.21 -24.38
CA THR A 82 -27.91 -17.17 -24.57
C THR A 82 -28.28 -16.84 -26.01
N ASN A 83 -27.56 -15.93 -26.67
CA ASN A 83 -27.79 -15.61 -28.08
C ASN A 83 -27.42 -16.75 -29.03
N CYS A 84 -26.32 -17.47 -28.79
CA CYS A 84 -25.96 -18.65 -29.58
C CYS A 84 -26.99 -19.78 -29.42
N VAL A 85 -27.52 -20.01 -28.22
CA VAL A 85 -28.57 -21.02 -27.99
C VAL A 85 -29.91 -20.60 -28.60
N GLY A 86 -30.22 -19.30 -28.64
CA GLY A 86 -31.42 -18.76 -29.29
C GLY A 86 -31.39 -18.85 -30.81
N ASN A 87 -30.21 -18.65 -31.43
CA ASN A 87 -30.03 -18.74 -32.89
C ASN A 87 -29.87 -20.17 -33.43
N HIS A 88 -29.78 -21.19 -32.57
CA HIS A 88 -29.66 -22.61 -32.94
C HIS A 88 -30.96 -23.42 -32.71
N LYS A 89 -32.11 -22.75 -32.52
CA LYS A 89 -33.45 -23.33 -32.61
C LYS A 89 -34.11 -22.90 -33.92
#